data_AF-A0A0G0C2L1-F1
#
_entry.id   AF-A0A0G0C2L1-F1
#
_cell.length_a   1.000
_cell.length_b   1.000
_cell.length_c   1.000
_cell.angle_alpha   90.00
_cell.angle_beta   90.00
_cell.angle_gamma   90.00
#
_symmetry.space_group_name_H-M   'P 1'
#
loop_
_entity.id
_entity.type
_entity.pdbx_description
1 polymer ?
#
loop_
_entity_poly.entity_id
_entity_poly.type
_entity_poly.pdbx_seq_one_letter_code
_entity_poly.pdbx_strand_id
1 'polypeptide(L)'
;MAVHKKTDLEDCEYCKPKNHLKRWIIIGCLFIFIVIIFTITNQGFPNFFEDKKEISESVSLQNQYDGWKECRNFGLNLSFKIPINWECESNEVTHNIGQIGLKGDGFLVEVENLGRSYGCMADSTCSDTVIYSRDIITLHLISFNDKDDYIFGIFNDSPESRSYGGIVLNYDGIGERKMTSVEKETLFKIVDSFVHSF
;
A
#
# COMPACT_ATOMS: atom_id res chain seq x y z
N MET A 1 64.91 61.48 38.87
CA MET A 1 63.77 60.67 39.37
C MET A 1 64.14 59.19 39.23
N ALA A 2 63.65 58.38 40.15
CA ALA A 2 64.30 57.19 40.70
C ALA A 2 64.39 55.94 39.79
N VAL A 3 65.37 55.10 40.16
CA VAL A 3 65.67 53.71 39.74
C VAL A 3 64.87 52.71 40.61
N HIS A 4 64.74 51.47 40.12
CA HIS A 4 64.38 50.18 40.79
C HIS A 4 63.00 49.61 40.43
N LYS A 5 62.73 48.30 40.44
CA LYS A 5 63.43 47.00 40.30
C LYS A 5 62.30 45.95 40.40
N LYS A 6 62.50 44.76 39.83
CA LYS A 6 61.65 43.55 39.91
C LYS A 6 61.01 43.27 41.28
N THR A 7 59.85 42.60 41.25
CA THR A 7 59.55 41.42 42.11
C THR A 7 58.55 40.48 41.43
N ASP A 8 58.84 39.19 41.57
CA ASP A 8 58.07 37.99 41.20
C ASP A 8 56.91 37.70 42.20
N LEU A 9 56.26 36.53 42.03
CA LEU A 9 55.16 35.87 42.78
C LEU A 9 53.74 36.20 42.23
N GLU A 10 52.80 35.25 42.01
CA GLU A 10 52.60 33.93 42.60
C GLU A 10 51.53 33.13 41.80
N ASP A 11 51.73 31.82 41.73
CA ASP A 11 50.76 30.72 41.80
C ASP A 11 49.39 30.81 41.09
N CYS A 12 49.23 29.97 40.05
CA CYS A 12 47.93 29.40 39.73
C CYS A 12 48.02 27.88 39.59
N GLU A 13 47.89 27.21 40.74
CA GLU A 13 47.97 25.76 40.94
C GLU A 13 46.75 24.97 40.39
N TYR A 14 45.91 25.58 39.55
CA TYR A 14 44.64 25.00 39.08
C TYR A 14 44.52 24.78 37.57
N CYS A 15 45.62 24.78 36.81
CA CYS A 15 45.61 24.49 35.38
C CYS A 15 46.06 23.05 35.02
N LYS A 16 45.49 22.02 35.67
CA LYS A 16 45.57 20.63 35.19
C LYS A 16 44.18 20.13 34.77
N PRO A 17 43.94 19.83 33.48
CA PRO A 17 42.69 19.21 33.06
C PRO A 17 42.59 17.80 33.63
N LYS A 18 41.50 17.55 34.37
CA LYS A 18 41.18 16.27 35.02
C LYS A 18 41.01 15.16 33.99
N ASN A 19 42.04 14.33 33.81
CA ASN A 19 42.03 13.08 33.04
C ASN A 19 41.01 12.02 33.55
N HIS A 20 40.33 12.26 34.66
CA HIS A 20 39.30 11.36 35.17
C HIS A 20 38.01 11.39 34.35
N LEU A 21 37.61 12.52 33.77
CA LEU A 21 36.31 12.62 33.09
C LEU A 21 36.27 11.80 31.78
N LYS A 22 37.39 11.74 31.05
CA LYS A 22 37.51 10.92 29.82
C LYS A 22 37.45 9.41 30.09
N ARG A 23 37.93 8.96 31.26
CA ARG A 23 37.90 7.52 31.63
C ARG A 23 36.49 7.03 31.92
N TRP A 24 35.65 7.85 32.55
CA TRP A 24 34.26 7.47 32.85
C TRP A 24 33.36 7.43 31.61
N ILE A 25 33.59 8.30 30.63
CA ILE A 25 32.82 8.30 29.37
C ILE A 25 33.11 7.01 28.56
N ILE A 26 34.36 6.57 28.50
CA ILE A 26 34.74 5.36 27.76
C ILE A 26 34.15 4.10 28.41
N ILE A 27 34.14 4.03 29.75
CA ILE A 27 33.54 2.91 30.49
C ILE A 27 32.02 2.89 30.32
N GLY A 28 31.36 4.05 30.34
CA GLY A 28 29.92 4.17 30.09
C GLY A 28 29.51 3.69 28.69
N CYS A 29 30.26 4.08 27.66
CA CYS A 29 29.99 3.64 26.28
C CYS A 29 30.18 2.12 26.09
N LEU A 30 31.20 1.52 26.72
CA LEU A 30 31.42 0.07 26.67
C LEU A 30 30.29 -0.71 27.35
N PHE A 31 29.76 -0.19 28.46
CA PHE A 31 28.65 -0.85 29.17
C PHE A 31 27.35 -0.84 28.35
N ILE A 32 27.05 0.27 27.67
CA ILE A 32 25.88 0.36 26.78
C ILE A 32 26.02 -0.61 25.60
N PHE A 33 27.22 -0.70 25.01
CA PHE A 33 27.46 -1.61 23.88
C PHE A 33 27.30 -3.09 24.27
N ILE A 34 27.78 -3.47 25.46
CA ILE A 34 27.64 -4.83 25.98
C ILE A 34 26.17 -5.15 26.29
N VAL A 35 25.41 -4.20 26.87
CA VAL A 35 23.97 -4.41 27.12
C VAL A 35 23.21 -4.57 25.81
N ILE A 36 23.49 -3.77 24.77
CA ILE A 36 22.84 -3.92 23.46
C ILE A 36 23.12 -5.30 22.86
N ILE A 37 24.38 -5.73 22.84
CA ILE A 37 24.75 -7.07 22.32
C ILE A 37 24.06 -8.17 23.13
N PHE A 38 24.06 -8.07 24.47
CA PHE A 38 23.44 -9.07 25.33
C PHE A 38 21.90 -9.12 25.15
N THR A 39 21.27 -7.99 24.86
CA THR A 39 19.83 -7.92 24.57
C THR A 39 19.51 -8.57 23.23
N ILE A 40 20.34 -8.34 22.20
CA ILE A 40 20.21 -8.99 20.88
C ILE A 40 20.44 -10.50 20.96
N THR A 41 21.34 -10.98 21.84
CA THR A 41 21.63 -12.42 21.94
C THR A 41 20.66 -13.18 22.86
N ASN A 42 20.03 -12.53 23.85
CA ASN A 42 19.06 -13.18 24.75
C ASN A 42 17.60 -13.06 24.30
N GLN A 43 17.27 -12.11 23.43
CA GLN A 43 16.03 -12.18 22.66
C GLN A 43 16.34 -13.07 21.47
N GLY A 44 16.07 -14.37 21.62
CA GLY A 44 16.27 -15.36 20.56
C GLY A 44 15.82 -14.78 19.22
N PHE A 45 16.73 -14.82 18.24
CA PHE A 45 16.44 -14.44 16.86
C PHE A 45 15.08 -15.02 16.46
N PRO A 46 14.06 -14.20 16.13
CA PRO A 46 12.97 -14.73 15.33
C PRO A 46 13.60 -15.27 14.04
N ASN A 47 13.17 -16.46 13.62
CA ASN A 47 13.72 -17.22 12.51
C ASN A 47 13.99 -16.36 11.27
N PHE A 48 15.22 -15.87 11.12
CA PHE A 48 15.69 -15.13 9.94
C PHE A 48 15.82 -16.01 8.67
N PHE A 49 15.30 -17.25 8.74
CA PHE A 49 15.28 -18.21 7.64
C PHE A 49 13.87 -18.43 7.06
N GLU A 50 12.81 -17.86 7.63
CA GLU A 50 11.48 -17.86 7.00
C GLU A 50 11.31 -16.72 5.97
N ASP A 51 12.00 -15.59 6.14
CA ASP A 51 11.92 -14.44 5.22
C ASP A 51 12.51 -14.70 3.83
N LYS A 52 13.38 -15.71 3.65
CA LYS A 52 13.92 -16.02 2.32
C LYS A 52 12.89 -16.65 1.39
N LYS A 53 11.82 -17.25 1.92
CA LYS A 53 10.76 -17.83 1.09
C LYS A 53 9.76 -16.76 0.65
N GLU A 54 9.36 -15.85 1.55
CA GLU A 54 8.50 -14.71 1.21
C GLU A 54 9.19 -13.73 0.25
N ILE A 55 10.47 -13.42 0.44
CA ILE A 55 11.22 -12.55 -0.49
C ILE A 55 11.42 -13.23 -1.85
N SER A 56 11.58 -14.56 -1.87
CA SER A 56 11.68 -15.32 -3.12
C SER A 56 10.36 -15.32 -3.90
N GLU A 57 9.22 -15.45 -3.21
CA GLU A 57 7.89 -15.41 -3.85
C GLU A 57 7.54 -13.99 -4.30
N SER A 58 7.81 -12.96 -3.49
CA SER A 58 7.54 -11.56 -3.86
C SER A 58 8.40 -11.09 -5.03
N VAL A 59 9.68 -11.47 -5.10
CA VAL A 59 10.57 -11.14 -6.23
C VAL A 59 10.20 -11.94 -7.48
N SER A 60 9.70 -13.18 -7.33
CA SER A 60 9.21 -13.96 -8.48
C SER A 60 7.91 -13.42 -9.07
N LEU A 61 7.00 -12.92 -8.22
CA LEU A 61 5.77 -12.26 -8.65
C LEU A 61 6.06 -10.89 -9.28
N GLN A 62 7.02 -10.12 -8.76
CA GLN A 62 7.38 -8.81 -9.32
C GLN A 62 7.87 -8.91 -10.78
N ASN A 63 8.61 -9.97 -11.12
CA ASN A 63 9.01 -10.26 -12.50
C ASN A 63 7.87 -10.78 -13.40
N GLN A 64 6.72 -11.18 -12.83
CA GLN A 64 5.52 -11.56 -13.58
C GLN A 64 4.70 -10.34 -14.06
N TYR A 65 4.99 -9.14 -13.53
CA TYR A 65 4.24 -7.89 -13.80
C TYR A 65 4.96 -6.89 -14.73
N ASP A 66 6.04 -7.27 -15.40
CA ASP A 66 6.85 -6.36 -16.24
C ASP A 66 6.22 -6.00 -17.61
N GLY A 67 4.93 -6.27 -17.80
CA GLY A 67 4.19 -5.86 -18.98
C GLY A 67 2.78 -5.41 -18.61
N TRP A 68 2.41 -4.22 -19.05
CA TRP A 68 1.03 -3.73 -19.01
C TRP A 68 0.51 -3.60 -20.44
N LYS A 69 -0.73 -4.02 -20.66
CA LYS A 69 -1.45 -3.83 -21.93
C LYS A 69 -2.70 -2.99 -21.70
N GLU A 70 -3.17 -2.33 -22.76
CA GLU A 70 -4.41 -1.56 -22.73
C GLU A 70 -5.62 -2.48 -22.91
N CYS A 71 -6.65 -2.26 -22.10
CA CYS A 71 -8.00 -2.81 -22.27
C CYS A 71 -8.95 -1.62 -22.44
N ARG A 72 -9.83 -1.67 -23.45
CA ARG A 72 -10.70 -0.54 -23.83
C ARG A 72 -12.09 -1.03 -24.20
N ASN A 73 -13.09 -0.21 -23.86
CA ASN A 73 -14.45 -0.34 -24.35
C ASN A 73 -15.03 1.03 -24.72
N PHE A 74 -15.50 1.14 -25.96
CA PHE A 74 -16.03 2.35 -26.56
C PHE A 74 -17.45 2.68 -26.08
N GLY A 75 -18.29 1.66 -25.84
CA GLY A 75 -19.65 1.80 -25.32
C GLY A 75 -19.67 2.27 -23.87
N LEU A 76 -18.64 1.95 -23.10
CA LEU A 76 -18.36 2.49 -21.76
C LEU A 76 -17.54 3.79 -21.78
N ASN A 77 -16.93 4.11 -22.93
CA ASN A 77 -16.00 5.21 -23.08
C ASN A 77 -14.82 5.17 -22.08
N LEU A 78 -14.32 3.96 -21.83
CA LEU A 78 -13.36 3.66 -20.78
C LEU A 78 -12.15 2.93 -21.37
N SER A 79 -10.95 3.33 -20.95
CA SER A 79 -9.72 2.56 -21.15
C SER A 79 -8.92 2.48 -19.86
N PHE A 80 -8.16 1.40 -19.70
CA PHE A 80 -7.26 1.21 -18.57
C PHE A 80 -6.15 0.22 -18.90
N LYS A 81 -5.14 0.17 -18.03
CA LYS A 81 -4.01 -0.75 -18.16
C LYS A 81 -4.22 -1.96 -17.26
N ILE A 82 -3.93 -3.14 -17.80
CA ILE A 82 -3.91 -4.40 -17.05
C ILE A 82 -2.59 -5.12 -17.24
N PRO A 83 -2.21 -6.01 -16.31
CA PRO A 83 -1.08 -6.90 -16.51
C PRO A 83 -1.20 -7.70 -17.82
N ILE A 84 -0.10 -7.94 -18.51
CA ILE A 84 -0.09 -8.57 -19.84
C ILE A 84 -0.65 -10.00 -19.82
N ASN A 85 -0.47 -10.69 -18.69
CA ASN A 85 -0.96 -12.04 -18.41
C ASN A 85 -2.45 -12.11 -18.06
N TRP A 86 -3.14 -10.97 -17.89
CA TRP A 86 -4.58 -10.94 -17.63
C TRP A 86 -5.38 -11.03 -18.93
N GLU A 87 -6.53 -11.67 -18.87
CA GLU A 87 -7.51 -11.68 -19.96
C GLU A 87 -8.36 -10.40 -19.89
N CYS A 88 -8.68 -9.85 -21.06
CA CYS A 88 -9.59 -8.71 -21.23
C CYS A 88 -10.58 -9.07 -22.31
N GLU A 89 -11.83 -9.26 -21.91
CA GLU A 89 -12.97 -9.45 -22.78
C GLU A 89 -13.76 -8.15 -22.81
N SER A 90 -13.94 -7.56 -23.99
CA SER A 90 -14.68 -6.32 -24.18
C SER A 90 -15.84 -6.57 -25.12
N ASN A 91 -17.05 -6.30 -24.64
CA ASN A 91 -18.28 -6.45 -25.41
C ASN A 91 -18.95 -5.09 -25.58
N GLU A 92 -19.10 -4.66 -26.83
CA GLU A 92 -19.75 -3.43 -27.22
C GLU A 92 -21.22 -3.73 -27.55
N VAL A 93 -22.13 -3.45 -26.62
CA VAL A 93 -23.56 -3.75 -26.83
C VAL A 93 -24.21 -2.67 -27.71
N THR A 94 -23.97 -1.39 -27.40
CA THR A 94 -24.39 -0.23 -28.22
C THR A 94 -23.40 0.93 -28.06
N HIS A 95 -23.65 2.07 -28.73
CA HIS A 95 -22.79 3.26 -28.64
C HIS A 95 -22.62 3.85 -27.24
N ASN A 96 -23.47 3.49 -26.27
CA ASN A 96 -23.34 3.92 -24.88
C ASN A 96 -23.59 2.77 -23.90
N ILE A 97 -23.48 1.51 -24.34
CA ILE A 97 -23.64 0.35 -23.46
C ILE A 97 -22.52 -0.63 -23.77
N GLY A 98 -21.75 -0.99 -22.76
CA GLY A 98 -20.67 -1.94 -22.90
C GLY A 98 -20.41 -2.72 -21.63
N GLN A 99 -19.62 -3.77 -21.78
CA GLN A 99 -19.14 -4.60 -20.69
C GLN A 99 -17.66 -4.90 -20.92
N ILE A 100 -16.86 -4.77 -19.87
CA ILE A 100 -15.50 -5.31 -19.83
C ILE A 100 -15.44 -6.37 -18.73
N GLY A 101 -14.99 -7.56 -19.10
CA GLY A 101 -14.56 -8.60 -18.16
C GLY A 101 -13.04 -8.67 -18.12
N LEU A 102 -12.45 -8.62 -16.93
CA LEU A 102 -11.04 -8.89 -16.70
C LEU A 102 -10.88 -10.12 -15.85
N LYS A 103 -9.92 -10.96 -16.20
CA LYS A 103 -9.60 -12.15 -15.41
C LYS A 103 -8.10 -12.33 -15.28
N GLY A 104 -7.61 -12.51 -14.08
CA GLY A 104 -6.19 -12.79 -13.83
C GLY A 104 -5.85 -12.87 -12.36
N ASP A 105 -4.86 -13.70 -12.01
CA ASP A 105 -4.35 -13.89 -10.64
C ASP A 105 -5.44 -14.06 -9.57
N GLY A 106 -6.53 -14.76 -9.91
CA GLY A 106 -7.67 -15.00 -9.02
C GLY A 106 -8.65 -13.84 -8.87
N PHE A 107 -8.53 -12.80 -9.70
CA PHE A 107 -9.51 -11.74 -9.82
C PHE A 107 -10.47 -11.95 -10.99
N LEU A 108 -11.71 -11.54 -10.78
CA LEU A 108 -12.71 -11.30 -11.80
C LEU A 108 -13.22 -9.87 -11.64
N VAL A 109 -12.96 -9.03 -12.64
CA VAL A 109 -13.41 -7.64 -12.66
C VAL A 109 -14.44 -7.48 -13.77
N GLU A 110 -15.64 -7.03 -13.44
CA GLU A 110 -16.67 -6.70 -14.40
C GLU A 110 -16.92 -5.20 -14.35
N VAL A 111 -16.76 -4.52 -15.48
CA VAL A 111 -17.17 -3.11 -15.63
C VAL A 111 -18.36 -3.08 -16.58
N GLU A 112 -19.49 -2.57 -16.12
CA GLU A 112 -20.70 -2.50 -16.96
C GLU A 112 -21.57 -1.30 -16.59
N ASN A 113 -22.25 -0.73 -17.57
CA ASN A 113 -23.17 0.40 -17.39
C ASN A 113 -24.65 0.03 -17.55
N LEU A 114 -25.01 -1.14 -17.03
CA LEU A 114 -26.35 -1.73 -17.11
C LEU A 114 -27.28 -1.36 -15.94
N GLY A 115 -26.98 -0.27 -15.22
CA GLY A 115 -27.85 0.21 -14.14
C GLY A 115 -27.81 -0.66 -12.87
N ARG A 116 -26.70 -1.35 -12.60
CA ARG A 116 -26.48 -1.92 -11.26
C ARG A 116 -26.51 -0.81 -10.24
N SER A 117 -27.34 -1.00 -9.22
CA SER A 117 -27.43 -0.09 -8.09
C SER A 117 -26.40 -0.48 -7.06
N TYR A 118 -25.74 0.55 -6.53
CA TYR A 118 -24.76 0.44 -5.48
C TYR A 118 -25.44 0.33 -4.11
N GLY A 119 -24.87 -0.51 -3.24
CA GLY A 119 -25.03 -0.39 -1.80
C GLY A 119 -26.01 -1.37 -1.15
N CYS A 120 -25.95 -1.38 0.18
CA CYS A 120 -26.82 -2.12 1.07
C CYS A 120 -28.22 -1.50 1.08
N MET A 121 -29.11 -1.95 0.19
CA MET A 121 -30.49 -1.44 0.12
C MET A 121 -31.29 -1.78 1.38
N ALA A 122 -31.20 -0.93 2.40
CA ALA A 122 -31.88 -1.03 3.71
C ALA A 122 -31.71 -2.37 4.47
N ASP A 123 -30.84 -3.25 3.99
CA ASP A 123 -30.58 -4.56 4.58
C ASP A 123 -29.63 -4.40 5.77
N SER A 124 -30.13 -4.68 6.98
CA SER A 124 -29.35 -4.60 8.22
C SER A 124 -28.20 -5.61 8.30
N THR A 125 -28.22 -6.66 7.47
CA THR A 125 -27.14 -7.66 7.41
C THR A 125 -26.05 -7.27 6.42
N CYS A 126 -26.31 -6.25 5.61
CA CYS A 126 -25.37 -5.72 4.65
C CYS A 126 -24.60 -4.55 5.28
N SER A 127 -23.29 -4.57 5.08
CA SER A 127 -22.41 -3.46 5.44
C SER A 127 -21.60 -3.03 4.24
N ASP A 128 -21.28 -1.74 4.22
CA ASP A 128 -20.52 -1.10 3.17
C ASP A 128 -19.34 -0.38 3.81
N THR A 129 -18.13 -0.73 3.36
CA THR A 129 -16.90 -0.09 3.83
C THR A 129 -16.09 0.44 2.66
N VAL A 130 -15.76 1.74 2.69
CA VAL A 130 -14.81 2.32 1.74
C VAL A 130 -13.43 1.70 1.96
N ILE A 131 -12.89 1.04 0.92
CA ILE A 131 -11.55 0.43 0.94
C ILE A 131 -10.54 1.17 0.06
N TYR A 132 -11.04 2.02 -0.85
CA TYR A 132 -10.23 2.82 -1.75
C TYR A 132 -10.99 4.07 -2.16
N SER A 133 -10.34 5.23 -2.23
CA SER A 133 -10.94 6.44 -2.77
C SER A 133 -9.88 7.34 -3.39
N ARG A 134 -10.14 7.75 -4.63
CA ARG A 134 -9.37 8.70 -5.43
C ARG A 134 -10.31 9.60 -6.19
N ASP A 135 -9.78 10.64 -6.81
CA ASP A 135 -10.53 11.64 -7.58
C ASP A 135 -11.46 11.01 -8.64
N ILE A 136 -11.06 9.90 -9.27
CA ILE A 136 -11.81 9.26 -10.35
C ILE A 136 -12.86 8.27 -9.85
N ILE A 137 -12.56 7.53 -8.78
CA ILE A 137 -13.34 6.37 -8.35
C ILE A 137 -13.21 6.09 -6.86
N THR A 138 -14.31 5.65 -6.26
CA THR A 138 -14.36 5.12 -4.89
C THR A 138 -14.75 3.65 -4.94
N LEU A 139 -14.00 2.80 -4.23
CA LEU A 139 -14.30 1.37 -4.08
C LEU A 139 -14.84 1.08 -2.69
N HIS A 140 -15.92 0.32 -2.67
CA HIS A 140 -16.67 -0.09 -1.51
C HIS A 140 -16.63 -1.61 -1.41
N LEU A 141 -16.17 -2.13 -0.28
CA LEU A 141 -16.33 -3.54 0.05
C LEU A 141 -17.74 -3.73 0.62
N ILE A 142 -18.52 -4.55 -0.08
CA ILE A 142 -19.84 -4.96 0.34
C ILE A 142 -19.70 -6.29 1.07
N SER A 143 -20.25 -6.35 2.28
CA SER A 143 -20.22 -7.55 3.11
C SER A 143 -21.62 -7.88 3.61
N PHE A 144 -22.01 -9.15 3.57
CA PHE A 144 -23.26 -9.67 4.12
C PHE A 144 -22.99 -10.61 5.30
N ASN A 145 -23.67 -10.40 6.43
CA ASN A 145 -23.47 -11.19 7.65
C ASN A 145 -21.99 -11.28 8.05
N ASP A 146 -21.30 -10.13 8.07
CA ASP A 146 -19.87 -9.98 8.38
C ASP A 146 -18.90 -10.73 7.44
N LYS A 147 -19.39 -11.20 6.28
CA LYS A 147 -18.57 -11.83 5.24
C LYS A 147 -18.50 -10.95 4.01
N ASP A 148 -17.29 -10.74 3.52
CA ASP A 148 -17.04 -10.03 2.26
C ASP A 148 -17.75 -10.75 1.11
N ASP A 149 -18.42 -10.01 0.25
CA ASP A 149 -19.19 -10.59 -0.87
C ASP A 149 -18.65 -10.10 -2.21
N TYR A 150 -18.59 -8.78 -2.42
CA TYR A 150 -17.99 -8.17 -3.61
C TYR A 150 -17.48 -6.77 -3.32
N ILE A 151 -16.68 -6.24 -4.22
CA ILE A 151 -16.25 -4.84 -4.21
C ILE A 151 -17.02 -4.10 -5.31
N PHE A 152 -17.61 -2.96 -4.97
CA PHE A 152 -18.31 -2.08 -5.90
C PHE A 152 -17.54 -0.77 -6.08
N GLY A 153 -17.27 -0.39 -7.33
CA GLY A 153 -16.62 0.85 -7.71
C GLY A 153 -17.62 1.86 -8.27
N ILE A 154 -17.58 3.08 -7.74
CA ILE A 154 -18.40 4.22 -8.17
C ILE A 154 -17.47 5.28 -8.75
N PHE A 155 -17.65 5.63 -10.03
CA PHE A 155 -16.95 6.76 -10.63
C PHE A 155 -17.49 8.08 -10.07
N ASN A 156 -16.61 8.93 -9.56
CA ASN A 156 -17.02 10.16 -8.87
C ASN A 156 -17.61 11.21 -9.81
N ASP A 157 -17.12 11.27 -11.06
CA ASP A 157 -17.56 12.24 -12.09
C ASP A 157 -18.75 11.75 -12.92
N SER A 158 -19.60 10.90 -12.35
CA SER A 158 -20.76 10.32 -13.01
C SER A 158 -21.99 11.23 -12.93
N PRO A 159 -22.37 12.03 -13.95
CA PRO A 159 -23.66 12.71 -13.95
C PRO A 159 -24.80 11.71 -13.82
N GLU A 160 -25.71 11.95 -12.87
CA GLU A 160 -26.88 11.12 -12.54
C GLU A 160 -27.73 10.68 -13.75
N SER A 161 -27.63 11.39 -14.87
CA SER A 161 -28.38 11.14 -16.11
C SER A 161 -27.79 10.05 -17.02
N ARG A 162 -26.55 9.62 -16.77
CA ARG A 162 -25.97 8.46 -17.45
C ARG A 162 -25.64 7.48 -16.35
N SER A 163 -26.16 6.27 -16.44
CA SER A 163 -25.71 5.17 -15.58
C SER A 163 -24.21 4.97 -15.88
N TYR A 164 -23.29 5.65 -15.20
CA TYR A 164 -21.88 5.35 -15.42
C TYR A 164 -21.61 3.96 -14.86
N GLY A 165 -20.77 3.23 -15.58
CA GLY A 165 -20.55 1.82 -15.30
C GLY A 165 -20.14 1.60 -13.86
N GLY A 166 -20.85 0.73 -13.16
CA GLY A 166 -20.35 0.22 -11.90
C GLY A 166 -19.19 -0.71 -12.21
N ILE A 167 -18.13 -0.65 -11.40
CA ILE A 167 -17.15 -1.74 -11.38
C ILE A 167 -17.63 -2.73 -10.32
N VAL A 168 -17.86 -3.97 -10.71
CA VAL A 168 -18.03 -5.08 -9.78
C VAL A 168 -16.77 -5.91 -9.80
N LEU A 169 -16.24 -6.17 -8.62
CA LEU A 169 -14.94 -6.79 -8.41
C LEU A 169 -15.12 -7.99 -7.49
N ASN A 170 -14.69 -9.15 -7.96
CA ASN A 170 -14.62 -10.38 -7.19
C ASN A 170 -13.19 -10.92 -7.18
N TYR A 171 -12.85 -11.65 -6.13
CA TYR A 171 -11.58 -12.38 -6.04
C TYR A 171 -11.80 -13.77 -5.44
N ASP A 172 -10.88 -14.69 -5.75
CA ASP A 172 -10.98 -16.09 -5.35
C ASP A 172 -11.05 -16.24 -3.83
N GLY A 173 -12.12 -16.86 -3.32
CA GLY A 173 -12.33 -17.05 -1.89
C GLY A 173 -12.83 -15.79 -1.16
N ILE A 174 -13.40 -14.82 -1.87
CA ILE A 174 -14.20 -13.76 -1.24
C ILE A 174 -15.26 -14.39 -0.31
N GLY A 175 -15.38 -13.86 0.90
CA GLY A 175 -16.22 -14.40 1.99
C GLY A 175 -15.56 -15.44 2.89
N GLU A 176 -14.42 -16.02 2.47
CA GLU A 176 -13.64 -16.98 3.27
C GLU A 176 -12.30 -16.41 3.72
N ARG A 177 -11.72 -15.48 2.96
CA ARG A 177 -10.47 -14.80 3.27
C ARG A 177 -10.49 -13.33 2.89
N LYS A 178 -9.56 -12.57 3.47
CA LYS A 178 -9.26 -11.20 3.06
C LYS A 178 -8.24 -11.23 1.91
N MET A 179 -8.28 -10.20 1.06
CA MET A 179 -7.20 -9.95 0.08
C MET A 179 -5.87 -9.74 0.80
N THR A 180 -4.82 -10.34 0.24
CA THR A 180 -3.43 -10.10 0.59
C THR A 180 -3.00 -8.67 0.21
N SER A 181 -1.86 -8.23 0.73
CA SER A 181 -1.31 -6.92 0.40
C SER A 181 -0.98 -6.79 -1.09
N VAL A 182 -0.47 -7.86 -1.71
CA VAL A 182 -0.11 -7.89 -3.14
C VAL A 182 -1.37 -7.79 -4.02
N GLU A 183 -2.41 -8.55 -3.69
CA GLU A 183 -3.71 -8.49 -4.36
C GLU A 183 -4.31 -7.08 -4.34
N LYS A 184 -4.30 -6.42 -3.16
CA LYS A 184 -4.77 -5.04 -3.03
C LYS A 184 -3.95 -4.06 -3.87
N GLU A 185 -2.62 -4.19 -3.85
CA GLU A 185 -1.74 -3.33 -4.62
C GLU A 185 -1.99 -3.47 -6.13
N THR A 186 -2.12 -4.71 -6.63
CA THR A 186 -2.44 -4.98 -8.04
C THR A 186 -3.80 -4.39 -8.42
N LEU A 187 -4.82 -4.62 -7.60
CA LEU A 187 -6.16 -4.07 -7.83
C LEU A 187 -6.13 -2.54 -7.88
N PHE A 188 -5.50 -1.88 -6.92
CA PHE A 188 -5.46 -0.42 -6.87
C PHE A 188 -4.67 0.18 -8.03
N LYS A 189 -3.59 -0.47 -8.48
CA LYS A 189 -2.87 -0.04 -9.70
C LYS A 189 -3.73 -0.15 -10.96
N ILE A 190 -4.53 -1.21 -11.09
CA ILE A 190 -5.47 -1.35 -12.20
C ILE A 190 -6.47 -0.20 -12.14
N VAL A 191 -7.10 0.03 -11.00
CA VAL A 191 -8.11 1.08 -10.79
C VAL A 191 -7.54 2.48 -11.02
N ASP A 192 -6.32 2.75 -10.58
CA ASP A 192 -5.61 4.03 -10.83
C ASP A 192 -5.27 4.28 -12.29
N SER A 193 -5.24 3.22 -13.11
CA SER A 193 -4.96 3.34 -14.53
C SER A 193 -6.19 3.70 -15.37
N PHE A 194 -7.36 3.85 -14.74
CA PHE A 194 -8.61 4.15 -15.43
C PHE A 194 -8.57 5.56 -16.00
N VAL A 195 -8.82 5.66 -17.30
CA VAL A 195 -8.86 6.91 -18.04
C VAL A 195 -10.16 6.98 -18.82
N HIS A 196 -10.90 8.07 -18.64
CA HIS A 196 -11.99 8.43 -19.54
C HIS A 196 -11.38 8.89 -20.86
N SER A 197 -11.65 8.14 -21.92
CA SER A 197 -11.17 8.48 -23.26
C SER A 197 -12.21 9.40 -23.88
N PHE A 198 -11.85 10.58 -24.40
CA PHE A 198 -12.79 11.49 -25.08
C PHE A 198 -12.65 11.40 -26.59
#